data_AF-A0A7L3BBW6-F1
#
_entry.id   AF-A0A7L3BBW6-F1
#
_cell.length_a   1.000
_cell.length_b   1.000
_cell.length_c   1.000
_cell.angle_alpha   90.00
_cell.angle_beta   90.00
_cell.angle_gamma   90.00
#
_symmetry.space_group_name_H-M   'P 1'
#
loop_
_entity.id
_entity.type
_entity.pdbx_description
1 polymer ?
#
loop_
_entity_poly.entity_id
_entity_poly.type
_entity_poly.pdbx_seq_one_letter_code
_entity_poly.pdbx_strand_id
1 'polypeptide(L)'
;ATLSHSFFHQNAAALKQQFHLSTQQATTIIAVCPDCQRHSFPTAPGGVNPRGLHSLQLWQMDVTHFPEFGRLKYIHSSIDIFSGALFASCH
;
A
#
# COMPACT_ATOMS: atom_id res chain seq x y z
N ALA A 1 -13.09 -22.72 -20.35
CA ALA A 1 -12.65 -21.93 -19.19
C ALA A 1 -13.23 -20.51 -19.17
N THR A 2 -12.95 -19.64 -20.17
CA THR A 2 -13.43 -18.23 -20.18
C THR A 2 -14.95 -18.09 -20.12
N LEU A 3 -15.70 -18.85 -20.94
CA LEU A 3 -17.18 -18.85 -20.92
C LEU A 3 -17.77 -19.32 -19.58
N SER A 4 -17.10 -20.28 -18.94
CA SER A 4 -17.52 -20.77 -17.62
C SER A 4 -17.21 -19.74 -16.54
N HIS A 5 -16.07 -19.05 -16.63
CA HIS A 5 -15.75 -17.94 -15.74
C HIS A 5 -16.70 -16.74 -15.91
N SER A 6 -17.10 -16.39 -17.13
CA SER A 6 -18.04 -15.28 -17.36
C SER A 6 -19.43 -15.53 -16.80
N PHE A 7 -19.81 -16.80 -16.59
CA PHE A 7 -21.11 -17.16 -16.01
C PHE A 7 -21.04 -17.37 -14.49
N PHE A 8 -20.01 -18.06 -14.00
CA PHE A 8 -19.91 -18.46 -12.58
C PHE A 8 -18.92 -17.62 -11.75
N HIS A 9 -18.08 -16.81 -12.38
CA HIS A 9 -16.99 -16.06 -11.75
C HIS A 9 -16.10 -16.90 -10.82
N GLN A 10 -15.91 -18.17 -11.16
CA GLN A 10 -15.11 -19.10 -10.36
C GLN A 10 -13.65 -18.65 -10.26
N ASN A 11 -13.04 -18.88 -9.08
CA ASN A 11 -11.70 -18.39 -8.75
C ASN A 11 -10.57 -19.13 -9.51
N ALA A 12 -9.34 -18.64 -9.36
CA ALA A 12 -8.19 -19.18 -10.11
C ALA A 12 -7.93 -20.65 -9.82
N ALA A 13 -8.11 -21.08 -8.56
CA ALA A 13 -7.90 -22.47 -8.16
C ALA A 13 -8.93 -23.41 -8.82
N ALA A 14 -10.20 -23.01 -8.85
CA ALA A 14 -11.26 -23.76 -9.52
C ALA A 14 -11.00 -23.86 -11.03
N LEU A 15 -10.61 -22.75 -11.67
CA LEU A 15 -10.25 -22.74 -13.10
C LEU A 15 -9.09 -23.67 -13.43
N LYS A 16 -8.05 -23.69 -12.59
CA LYS A 16 -6.90 -24.58 -12.77
C LYS A 16 -7.31 -26.04 -12.66
N GLN A 17 -8.12 -26.39 -11.66
CA GLN A 17 -8.52 -27.78 -11.42
C GLN A 17 -9.49 -28.29 -12.50
N GLN A 18 -10.50 -27.51 -12.86
CA GLN A 18 -11.55 -27.94 -13.80
C GLN A 18 -11.08 -27.97 -15.26
N PHE A 19 -10.17 -27.09 -15.65
CA PHE A 19 -9.73 -26.95 -17.04
C PHE A 19 -8.25 -27.29 -17.24
N HIS A 20 -7.58 -27.83 -16.22
CA HIS A 20 -6.16 -28.18 -16.24
C HIS A 20 -5.25 -27.04 -16.72
N LEU A 21 -5.56 -25.81 -16.30
CA LEU A 21 -4.84 -24.61 -16.72
C LEU A 21 -3.59 -24.36 -15.89
N SER A 22 -2.62 -23.67 -16.49
CA SER A 22 -1.51 -23.07 -15.73
C SER A 22 -2.02 -21.93 -14.83
N THR A 23 -1.24 -21.61 -13.79
CA THR A 23 -1.54 -20.44 -12.93
C THR A 23 -1.68 -19.17 -13.76
N GLN A 24 -0.76 -18.95 -14.71
CA GLN A 24 -0.78 -17.75 -15.56
C GLN A 24 -2.07 -17.67 -16.39
N GLN A 25 -2.50 -18.77 -17.00
CA GLN A 25 -3.73 -18.81 -17.79
C GLN A 25 -4.97 -18.50 -16.94
N ALA A 26 -5.08 -19.10 -15.75
CA ALA A 26 -6.20 -18.85 -14.84
C ALA A 26 -6.22 -17.39 -14.36
N THR A 27 -5.05 -16.82 -14.03
CA THR A 27 -4.94 -15.41 -13.64
C THR A 27 -5.32 -14.49 -14.80
N THR A 28 -4.91 -14.78 -16.04
CA THR A 28 -5.30 -13.98 -17.22
C THR A 28 -6.82 -13.98 -17.42
N ILE A 29 -7.48 -15.14 -17.28
CA ILE A 29 -8.95 -15.23 -17.45
C ILE A 29 -9.68 -14.32 -16.45
N ILE A 30 -9.24 -14.30 -15.19
CA ILE A 30 -9.82 -13.43 -14.16
C ILE A 30 -9.47 -11.97 -14.42
N ALA A 31 -8.21 -11.71 -14.81
CA ALA A 31 -7.71 -10.37 -15.06
C ALA A 31 -8.40 -9.68 -16.23
N VAL A 32 -8.98 -10.39 -17.19
CA VAL A 32 -9.76 -9.78 -18.30
C VAL A 32 -11.26 -9.71 -18.02
N CYS A 33 -11.75 -10.27 -16.91
CA CYS A 33 -13.16 -10.25 -16.56
C CYS A 33 -13.58 -8.88 -16.00
N PRO A 34 -14.48 -8.12 -16.66
CA PRO A 34 -14.86 -6.78 -16.21
C PRO A 34 -15.51 -6.76 -14.83
N ASP A 35 -16.35 -7.76 -14.53
CA ASP A 35 -17.04 -7.85 -13.23
C ASP A 35 -16.07 -8.20 -12.10
N CYS A 36 -15.07 -9.05 -12.36
CA CYS A 36 -14.03 -9.33 -11.37
C CYS A 36 -13.10 -8.13 -11.18
N GLN A 37 -12.80 -7.35 -12.24
CA GLN A 37 -12.03 -6.12 -12.12
C GLN A 37 -12.74 -5.03 -11.32
N ARG A 38 -14.07 -4.89 -11.45
CA ARG A 38 -14.85 -3.92 -10.65
C ARG A 38 -14.73 -4.12 -9.15
N HIS A 39 -14.57 -5.37 -8.73
CA HIS A 39 -14.39 -5.75 -7.33
C HIS A 39 -12.91 -5.96 -6.97
N SER A 40 -12.00 -5.83 -7.94
CA SER A 40 -10.58 -5.88 -7.65
C SER A 40 -10.18 -4.63 -6.91
N PHE A 41 -9.52 -4.81 -5.76
CA PHE A 41 -8.84 -3.70 -5.13
C PHE A 41 -7.79 -3.19 -6.12
N PRO A 42 -7.74 -1.89 -6.41
CA PRO A 42 -6.67 -1.35 -7.20
C PRO A 42 -5.36 -1.75 -6.52
N THR A 43 -4.52 -2.50 -7.24
CA THR A 43 -3.12 -2.66 -6.87
C THR A 43 -2.50 -1.29 -7.04
N ALA A 44 -2.64 -0.43 -6.04
CA ALA A 44 -1.92 0.83 -6.00
C ALA A 44 -0.44 0.44 -6.12
N PRO A 45 0.30 0.96 -7.13
CA PRO A 45 1.74 0.84 -7.09
C PRO A 45 2.16 1.38 -5.74
N GLY A 46 2.78 0.53 -4.91
CA GLY A 46 3.10 0.87 -3.54
C GLY A 46 3.97 2.11 -3.53
N GLY A 47 3.37 3.26 -3.21
CA GLY A 47 4.12 4.48 -3.00
C GLY A 47 5.00 4.28 -1.78
N VAL A 48 6.30 4.49 -1.94
CA VAL A 48 7.22 4.56 -0.81
C VAL A 48 7.48 6.01 -0.46
N ASN A 49 7.60 6.31 0.83
CA ASN A 49 8.05 7.63 1.25
C ASN A 49 9.49 7.87 0.75
N PRO A 50 9.77 9.01 0.10
CA PRO A 50 11.11 9.32 -0.38
C PRO A 50 12.09 9.35 0.79
N ARG A 51 13.33 8.91 0.54
CA ARG A 51 14.43 8.94 1.51
C ARG A 51 15.51 9.90 1.04
N GLY A 52 16.09 10.66 1.96
CA GLY A 52 17.28 11.46 1.70
C GLY A 52 18.45 10.53 1.34
N LEU A 53 19.32 11.00 0.45
CA LEU A 53 20.55 10.31 0.03
C LEU A 53 21.74 10.69 0.91
N HIS A 54 21.66 11.85 1.58
CA HIS A 54 22.69 12.39 2.46
C HIS A 54 22.07 13.04 3.69
N SER A 55 22.87 13.16 4.76
CA SER A 55 22.47 13.87 5.97
C SER A 55 22.11 15.32 5.65
N LEU A 56 21.11 15.85 6.35
CA LEU A 56 20.62 17.23 6.22
C LEU A 56 19.95 17.55 4.88
N GLN A 57 19.70 16.55 4.02
CA GLN A 57 19.09 16.75 2.70
C GLN A 57 17.56 16.76 2.75
N LEU A 58 16.96 15.87 3.53
CA LEU A 58 15.51 15.70 3.59
C LEU A 58 15.08 15.45 5.04
N TRP A 59 14.17 16.28 5.50
CA TRP A 59 13.60 16.22 6.84
C TRP A 59 12.11 15.95 6.76
N GLN A 60 11.61 15.08 7.64
CA GLN A 60 10.18 14.88 7.82
C GLN A 60 9.77 15.55 9.13
N MET A 61 8.75 16.40 9.07
CA MET A 61 8.19 17.09 10.23
C MET A 61 6.77 16.60 10.49
N ASP A 62 6.44 16.37 11.76
CA ASP A 62 5.08 16.09 12.21
C ASP A 62 4.85 16.64 13.63
N VAL A 63 3.58 16.74 14.03
CA VAL A 63 3.16 17.19 15.36
C VAL A 63 2.49 16.03 16.10
N THR A 64 3.08 15.62 17.22
CA THR A 64 2.48 14.63 18.12
C THR A 64 1.82 15.32 19.30
N HIS A 65 0.65 14.82 19.72
CA HIS A 65 -0.07 15.33 20.87
C HIS A 65 0.26 14.54 22.14
N PHE A 66 0.78 15.22 23.16
CA PHE A 66 1.11 14.67 24.48
C PHE A 66 0.41 15.48 25.59
N PRO A 67 -0.80 15.05 26.01
CA PRO A 67 -1.67 15.83 26.91
C PRO A 67 -1.03 16.27 28.24
N GLU A 68 -0.07 15.52 28.75
CA GLU A 68 0.63 15.72 30.02
C GLU A 68 1.40 17.06 30.04
N PHE A 69 1.71 17.62 28.87
CA PHE A 69 2.34 18.95 28.75
C PHE A 69 1.33 20.11 28.77
N GLY A 70 0.04 19.85 28.99
CA GLY A 70 -0.98 20.87 29.19
C GLY A 70 -1.10 21.81 27.99
N ARG A 71 -0.77 23.10 28.14
CA ARG A 71 -0.82 24.05 27.02
C ARG A 71 0.24 23.75 25.95
N LEU A 72 1.35 23.13 26.34
CA LEU A 72 2.48 22.75 25.47
C LEU A 72 2.32 21.33 24.90
N LYS A 73 1.10 20.79 24.89
CA LYS A 73 0.76 19.42 24.45
C LYS A 73 1.06 19.11 22.99
N TYR A 74 1.39 20.12 22.18
CA TYR A 74 1.72 19.94 20.77
C TYR A 74 3.24 19.91 20.62
N ILE A 75 3.78 18.70 20.47
CA ILE A 75 5.21 18.48 20.29
C ILE A 75 5.49 18.52 18.79
N HIS A 76 6.23 19.54 18.35
CA HIS A 76 6.75 19.64 17.00
C HIS A 76 8.00 18.77 16.89
N SER A 77 8.00 17.81 15.98
CA SER A 77 9.13 16.90 15.77
C SER A 77 9.60 16.96 14.31
N SER A 78 10.91 17.02 14.11
CA SER A 78 11.56 16.98 12.81
C SER A 78 12.66 15.93 12.83
N ILE A 79 12.64 14.99 11.89
CA ILE A 79 13.66 13.94 11.76
C ILE A 79 14.36 14.03 10.42
N ASP A 80 15.70 14.01 10.43
CA ASP A 80 16.51 13.81 9.23
C ASP A 80 16.40 12.34 8.81
N ILE A 81 15.78 12.07 7.67
CA ILE A 81 15.42 10.70 7.30
C ILE A 81 16.60 9.86 6.79
N PHE A 82 17.78 10.47 6.63
CA PHE A 82 19.01 9.76 6.27
C PHE A 82 19.81 9.37 7.52
N SER A 83 20.14 10.34 8.39
CA SER A 83 20.96 10.16 9.59
C SER A 83 20.19 9.74 10.83
N GLY A 84 18.87 9.94 10.84
CA GLY A 84 18.00 9.68 12.00
C GLY A 84 18.10 10.74 13.10
N ALA A 85 18.76 11.88 12.85
CA ALA A 85 18.82 12.97 13.83
C ALA A 85 17.43 13.54 14.08
N LEU A 86 17.02 13.61 15.36
CA LEU A 86 15.70 14.07 15.79
C LEU A 86 15.81 15.41 16.52
N PHE A 87 14.97 16.35 16.13
CA PHE A 87 14.72 17.59 16.86
C PHE A 87 13.26 17.62 17.32
N ALA A 88 13.03 17.98 18.58
CA ALA A 88 11.70 18.14 19.14
C ALA A 88 11.59 19.41 19.98
N SER A 89 10.49 20.15 19.82
CA SER A 89 10.19 21.34 20.61
C SER A 89 8.72 21.37 21.05
N CYS A 90 8.49 21.99 22.20
CA CYS A 90 7.15 22.28 22.72
C CYS A 90 7.05 23.81 22.82
N HIS A 91 5.98 24.39 22.31
CA HIS A 91 5.76 25.85 22.26
C HIS A 91 4.41 26.23 22.87
#